data_AF-A0A1H0TXP0-F1
#
_entry.id   AF-A0A1H0TXP0-F1
#
_cell.length_a   1.000
_cell.length_b   1.000
_cell.length_c   1.000
_cell.angle_alpha   90.00
_cell.angle_beta   90.00
_cell.angle_gamma   90.00
#
_symmetry.space_group_name_H-M   'P 1'
#
loop_
_entity.id
_entity.type
_entity.pdbx_description
1 polymer ?
#
loop_
_entity_poly.entity_id
_entity_poly.type
_entity_poly.pdbx_seq_one_letter_code
_entity_poly.pdbx_strand_id
1 'polypeptide(L)'
;MTTTNRVMLVDGMALLFRAFYATAMSNYYMINSKGIPTNGVYGMMKHLFTAIETYQPTHVICCWDMGSKTFRNDLFPDYKANRGAPPEELIPQFDLAKEVVEALDIPNVGQVGYEADDCMGTLSQVYSQHSQVFLLTGDQDLLQLLQPNVNVVLLKKGYGNYAEYHEGSFTDEKGITPQQMIDLKALMGDTSDNYPGVKGIGEKTALKLLLKYGSIEGILENIEELTKGQRTKIEDSLDMLHLSRKLAAIHCEADVDCSLEEALFYIDDEKMSAKFNELEFKNWEKNIVRI
;
A
#
# COMPACT_ATOMS: atom_id res chain seq x y z
N MET A 1 -19.07 7.21 -26.63
CA MET A 1 -18.87 6.43 -25.39
C MET A 1 -17.80 7.17 -24.63
N THR A 2 -18.13 7.85 -23.54
CA THR A 2 -17.13 8.47 -22.67
C THR A 2 -16.30 7.34 -22.08
N THR A 3 -15.07 7.17 -22.55
CA THR A 3 -14.12 6.20 -22.01
C THR A 3 -13.82 6.59 -20.56
N THR A 4 -14.30 5.79 -19.61
CA THR A 4 -13.97 5.96 -18.19
C THR A 4 -12.45 5.87 -18.03
N ASN A 5 -11.85 6.86 -17.39
CA ASN A 5 -10.42 6.85 -17.11
C ASN A 5 -10.06 5.67 -16.21
N ARG A 6 -8.87 5.10 -16.40
CA ARG A 6 -8.35 3.99 -15.62
C ARG A 6 -7.07 4.46 -14.94
N VAL A 7 -7.17 4.76 -13.66
CA VAL A 7 -6.11 5.37 -12.87
C VAL A 7 -5.43 4.29 -12.04
N MET A 8 -4.12 4.15 -12.16
CA MET A 8 -3.32 3.27 -11.31
C MET A 8 -2.55 4.10 -10.30
N LEU A 9 -2.82 3.88 -9.02
CA LEU A 9 -2.04 4.42 -7.91
C LEU A 9 -1.08 3.34 -7.45
N VAL A 10 0.22 3.63 -7.50
CA VAL A 10 1.30 2.69 -7.23
C VAL A 10 1.91 2.98 -5.88
N ASP A 11 1.96 1.97 -5.01
CA ASP A 11 2.72 2.01 -3.77
C ASP A 11 4.21 1.81 -4.08
N GLY A 12 4.93 2.93 -4.20
CA GLY A 12 6.35 2.93 -4.58
C GLY A 12 7.21 2.17 -3.57
N MET A 13 6.90 2.30 -2.28
CA MET A 13 7.65 1.65 -1.21
C MET A 13 7.46 0.13 -1.27
N ALA A 14 6.22 -0.37 -1.38
CA ALA A 14 5.96 -1.81 -1.44
C ALA A 14 6.60 -2.47 -2.66
N LEU A 15 6.53 -1.85 -3.85
CA LEU A 15 7.17 -2.40 -5.05
C LEU A 15 8.69 -2.42 -4.90
N LEU A 16 9.29 -1.35 -4.39
CA LEU A 16 10.74 -1.25 -4.22
C LEU A 16 11.28 -2.26 -3.21
N PHE A 17 10.68 -2.35 -2.02
CA PHE A 17 11.08 -3.33 -1.00
C PHE A 17 10.93 -4.76 -1.51
N ARG A 18 9.80 -5.06 -2.18
CA ARG A 18 9.56 -6.37 -2.78
C ARG A 18 10.64 -6.74 -3.78
N ALA A 19 10.95 -5.83 -4.70
CA ALA A 19 11.95 -6.03 -5.74
C ALA A 19 13.36 -6.23 -5.15
N PHE A 20 13.72 -5.42 -4.17
CA PHE A 20 15.00 -5.51 -3.48
C PHE A 20 15.16 -6.88 -2.80
N TYR A 21 14.21 -7.30 -1.97
CA TYR A 21 14.31 -8.56 -1.23
C TYR A 21 14.21 -9.81 -2.11
N ALA A 22 13.63 -9.73 -3.31
CA ALA A 22 13.62 -10.83 -4.26
C ALA A 22 15.02 -11.27 -4.71
N THR A 23 16.02 -10.38 -4.61
CA THR A 23 17.41 -10.65 -5.02
C THR A 23 18.40 -10.59 -3.86
N ALA A 24 18.12 -9.77 -2.83
CA ALA A 24 18.96 -9.63 -1.64
C ALA A 24 19.15 -10.95 -0.87
N MET A 25 18.14 -11.83 -0.82
CA MET A 25 18.26 -13.14 -0.15
C MET A 25 19.37 -14.03 -0.74
N SER A 26 19.75 -13.80 -2.00
CA SER A 26 20.81 -14.52 -2.70
C SER A 26 22.13 -13.75 -2.73
N ASN A 27 22.23 -12.61 -2.03
CA ASN A 27 23.34 -11.63 -2.11
C ASN A 27 23.67 -11.21 -3.56
N TYR A 28 22.67 -11.21 -4.44
CA TYR A 28 22.84 -10.81 -5.83
C TYR A 28 22.37 -9.37 -6.00
N TYR A 29 23.32 -8.43 -5.94
CA TYR A 29 23.07 -7.02 -6.20
C TYR A 29 23.52 -6.65 -7.61
N MET A 30 22.66 -5.95 -8.34
CA MET A 30 23.07 -5.20 -9.52
C MET A 30 23.71 -3.91 -9.01
N ILE A 31 24.94 -3.62 -9.41
CA ILE A 31 25.69 -2.43 -8.99
C ILE A 31 26.21 -1.76 -10.25
N ASN A 32 25.96 -0.46 -10.41
CA ASN A 32 26.45 0.31 -11.56
C ASN A 32 27.93 0.73 -11.39
N SER A 33 28.52 1.33 -12.41
CA SER A 33 29.92 1.80 -12.37
C SER A 33 30.21 2.85 -11.28
N LYS A 34 29.19 3.53 -10.76
CA LYS A 34 29.28 4.48 -9.63
C LYS A 34 29.27 3.77 -8.26
N GLY A 35 29.14 2.44 -8.22
CA GLY A 35 29.06 1.66 -6.98
C GLY A 35 27.68 1.69 -6.32
N ILE A 36 26.65 2.17 -7.00
CA ILE A 36 25.28 2.28 -6.47
C ILE A 36 24.53 0.99 -6.79
N PRO A 37 23.93 0.30 -5.79
CA PRO A 37 23.03 -0.82 -6.04
C PRO A 37 21.76 -0.36 -6.75
N THR A 38 21.27 -1.16 -7.72
CA THR A 38 20.12 -0.80 -8.57
C THR A 38 19.12 -1.94 -8.76
N ASN A 39 19.31 -3.08 -8.07
CA ASN A 39 18.48 -4.28 -8.18
C ASN A 39 17.02 -4.04 -7.78
N GLY A 40 16.77 -3.26 -6.73
CA GLY A 40 15.43 -2.91 -6.27
C GLY A 40 14.70 -2.05 -7.30
N VAL A 41 15.35 -1.00 -7.80
CA VAL A 41 14.76 -0.13 -8.82
C VAL A 41 14.49 -0.90 -10.12
N TYR A 42 15.43 -1.74 -10.56
CA TYR A 42 15.22 -2.58 -11.75
C TYR A 42 14.02 -3.52 -11.60
N GLY A 43 13.90 -4.21 -10.47
CA GLY A 43 12.75 -5.10 -10.21
C GLY A 43 11.45 -4.34 -10.01
N MET A 44 11.48 -3.14 -9.42
CA MET A 44 10.32 -2.25 -9.29
C MET A 44 9.78 -1.88 -10.67
N MET A 45 10.65 -1.46 -11.60
CA MET A 45 10.25 -1.11 -12.97
C MET A 45 9.64 -2.32 -13.69
N LYS A 46 10.17 -3.52 -13.47
CA LYS A 46 9.55 -4.75 -14.00
C LYS A 46 8.14 -4.96 -13.45
N HIS A 47 7.93 -4.81 -12.15
CA HIS A 47 6.59 -4.92 -11.55
C HIS A 47 5.64 -3.87 -12.11
N LEU A 48 6.09 -2.62 -12.20
CA LEU A 48 5.32 -1.50 -12.73
C LEU A 48 4.89 -1.75 -14.19
N PHE A 49 5.83 -2.02 -15.10
CA PHE A 49 5.49 -2.26 -16.50
C PHE A 49 4.62 -3.49 -16.71
N THR A 50 4.84 -4.56 -15.94
CA THR A 50 3.97 -5.75 -16.03
C THR A 50 2.55 -5.40 -15.58
N ALA A 51 2.38 -4.58 -14.54
CA ALA A 51 1.07 -4.14 -14.08
C ALA A 51 0.41 -3.21 -15.12
N ILE A 52 1.16 -2.27 -15.68
CA ILE A 52 0.68 -1.37 -16.75
C ILE A 52 0.22 -2.19 -17.97
N GLU A 53 0.99 -3.20 -18.39
CA GLU A 53 0.60 -4.08 -19.49
C GLU A 53 -0.68 -4.86 -19.17
N THR A 54 -0.77 -5.40 -17.97
CA THR A 54 -1.92 -6.22 -17.54
C THR A 54 -3.19 -5.39 -17.42
N TYR A 55 -3.07 -4.23 -16.80
CA TYR A 55 -4.19 -3.40 -16.42
C TYR A 55 -4.45 -2.26 -17.39
N GLN A 56 -3.58 -1.95 -18.34
CA GLN A 56 -3.76 -0.90 -19.37
C GLN A 56 -4.35 0.40 -18.77
N PRO A 57 -3.71 0.99 -17.73
CA PRO A 57 -4.18 2.24 -17.16
C PRO A 57 -3.97 3.38 -18.16
N THR A 58 -4.88 4.37 -18.14
CA THR A 58 -4.71 5.62 -18.88
C THR A 58 -3.92 6.65 -18.07
N HIS A 59 -3.86 6.48 -16.75
CA HIS A 59 -3.17 7.38 -15.83
C HIS A 59 -2.39 6.59 -14.78
N VAL A 60 -1.19 7.04 -14.42
CA VAL A 60 -0.33 6.37 -13.44
C VAL A 60 0.24 7.41 -12.48
N ILE A 61 0.20 7.12 -11.18
CA ILE A 61 0.78 7.96 -10.13
C ILE A 61 1.52 7.05 -9.17
N CYS A 62 2.73 7.44 -8.75
CA CYS A 62 3.50 6.71 -7.74
C CYS A 62 3.47 7.46 -6.40
N CYS A 63 2.95 6.81 -5.36
CA CYS A 63 2.88 7.35 -4.00
C CYS A 63 4.06 6.86 -3.16
N TRP A 64 4.56 7.73 -2.28
CA TRP A 64 5.76 7.50 -1.47
C TRP A 64 5.60 7.96 -0.03
N ASP A 65 6.31 7.27 0.85
CA ASP A 65 6.58 7.76 2.20
C ASP A 65 7.56 8.95 2.11
N MET A 66 7.18 10.11 2.65
CA MET A 66 8.00 11.34 2.64
C MET A 66 8.67 11.62 3.99
N GLY A 67 9.07 10.57 4.70
CA GLY A 67 9.76 10.65 5.98
C GLY A 67 9.60 9.38 6.79
N SER A 68 10.33 9.30 7.90
CA SER A 68 10.26 8.14 8.81
C SER A 68 9.29 8.35 9.98
N LYS A 69 8.65 9.52 10.08
CA LYS A 69 7.72 9.87 11.14
C LYS A 69 6.40 10.34 10.52
N THR A 70 5.31 9.79 11.05
CA THR A 70 3.94 10.13 10.67
C THR A 70 3.12 10.50 11.89
N PHE A 71 1.89 10.97 11.68
CA PHE A 71 0.95 11.21 12.76
C PHE A 71 0.73 9.96 13.64
N ARG A 72 0.90 8.75 13.11
CA ARG A 72 0.81 7.50 13.86
C ARG A 72 1.89 7.39 14.93
N ASN A 73 3.11 7.88 14.66
CA ASN A 73 4.17 7.92 15.66
C ASN A 73 3.90 8.93 16.78
N ASP A 74 3.19 10.01 16.49
CA ASP A 74 2.76 10.99 17.51
C ASP A 74 1.63 10.41 18.38
N LEU A 75 0.73 9.61 17.79
CA LEU A 75 -0.33 8.91 18.51
C LEU A 75 0.18 7.74 19.36
N PHE A 76 1.16 6.99 18.84
CA PHE A 76 1.71 5.81 19.50
C PHE A 76 3.21 5.65 19.19
N PRO A 77 4.10 5.99 20.14
CA PRO A 77 5.55 6.00 19.90
C PRO A 77 6.14 4.66 19.44
N ASP A 78 5.53 3.53 19.84
CA ASP A 78 5.99 2.20 19.47
C ASP A 78 5.48 1.75 18.07
N TYR A 79 4.69 2.57 17.37
CA TYR A 79 4.18 2.25 16.04
C TYR A 79 5.34 2.00 15.05
N LYS A 80 5.35 0.81 14.42
CA LYS A 80 6.42 0.31 13.53
C LYS A 80 7.83 0.31 14.16
N ALA A 81 7.96 0.46 15.49
CA ALA A 81 9.26 0.53 16.17
C ALA A 81 10.03 -0.80 16.16
N ASN A 82 9.37 -1.91 15.83
CA ASN A 82 9.99 -3.22 15.62
C ASN A 82 10.61 -3.38 14.21
N ARG A 83 10.37 -2.43 13.29
CA ARG A 83 10.97 -2.46 11.95
C ARG A 83 12.43 -2.05 12.06
N GLY A 84 13.34 -2.91 11.58
CA GLY A 84 14.76 -2.59 11.51
C GLY A 84 15.05 -1.49 10.50
N ALA A 85 16.24 -0.90 10.60
CA ALA A 85 16.73 0.00 9.56
C ALA A 85 16.79 -0.73 8.20
N PRO A 86 16.46 -0.06 7.09
CA PRO A 86 16.61 -0.64 5.76
C PRO A 86 18.09 -1.04 5.51
N PRO A 87 18.36 -2.11 4.75
CA PRO A 87 19.72 -2.50 4.38
C PRO A 87 20.47 -1.37 3.69
N GLU A 88 21.80 -1.28 3.90
CA GLU A 88 22.64 -0.21 3.34
C GLU A 88 22.54 -0.12 1.82
N GLU A 89 22.36 -1.26 1.14
CA GLU A 89 22.21 -1.33 -0.31
C GLU A 89 20.85 -0.83 -0.81
N LEU A 90 19.84 -0.76 0.06
CA LEU A 90 18.50 -0.27 -0.29
C LEU A 90 18.39 1.25 -0.10
N ILE A 91 19.08 1.82 0.89
CA ILE A 91 19.03 3.26 1.20
C ILE A 91 19.22 4.17 -0.03
N PRO A 92 20.27 4.01 -0.86
CA PRO A 92 20.44 4.88 -2.04
C PRO A 92 19.39 4.64 -3.12
N GLN A 93 18.62 3.54 -3.05
CA GLN A 93 17.61 3.20 -4.03
C GLN A 93 16.27 3.90 -3.79
N PHE A 94 16.04 4.50 -2.61
CA PHE A 94 14.80 5.27 -2.37
C PHE A 94 14.72 6.51 -3.26
N ASP A 95 15.76 7.34 -3.26
CA ASP A 95 15.81 8.53 -4.11
C ASP A 95 15.96 8.14 -5.58
N LEU A 96 16.78 7.13 -5.87
CA LEU A 96 16.95 6.65 -7.24
C LEU A 96 15.64 6.14 -7.86
N ALA A 97 14.78 5.48 -7.09
CA ALA A 97 13.49 5.01 -7.59
C ALA A 97 12.58 6.19 -7.98
N LYS A 98 12.55 7.26 -7.17
CA LYS A 98 11.80 8.49 -7.46
C LYS A 98 12.33 9.18 -8.72
N GLU A 99 13.66 9.28 -8.86
CA GLU A 99 14.29 9.83 -10.08
C GLU A 99 13.94 9.03 -11.34
N VAL A 100 13.86 7.70 -11.24
CA VAL A 100 13.49 6.85 -12.37
C VAL A 100 12.02 7.02 -12.72
N VAL A 101 11.14 7.07 -11.73
CA VAL A 101 9.71 7.33 -11.94
C VAL A 101 9.49 8.70 -12.58
N GLU A 102 10.21 9.73 -12.12
CA GLU A 102 10.17 11.07 -12.71
C GLU A 102 10.67 11.08 -14.16
N ALA A 103 11.73 10.33 -14.48
CA ALA A 103 12.24 10.21 -15.85
C ALA A 103 11.26 9.51 -16.81
N LEU A 104 10.26 8.80 -16.29
CA LEU A 104 9.15 8.21 -17.04
C LEU A 104 7.94 9.15 -17.14
N ASP A 105 8.09 10.41 -16.72
CA ASP A 105 7.01 11.41 -16.62
C ASP A 105 5.82 10.93 -15.76
N ILE A 106 6.06 10.04 -14.79
CA ILE A 106 5.06 9.58 -13.82
C ILE A 106 5.13 10.49 -12.58
N PRO A 107 4.02 11.10 -12.13
CA PRO A 107 4.01 11.91 -10.92
C PRO A 107 4.41 11.11 -9.67
N ASN A 108 5.37 11.66 -8.93
CA ASN A 108 5.72 11.22 -7.58
C ASN A 108 4.90 12.03 -6.56
N VAL A 109 3.99 11.38 -5.84
CA VAL A 109 3.13 12.01 -4.83
C VAL A 109 3.50 11.52 -3.43
N GLY A 110 3.48 12.42 -2.47
CA GLY A 110 3.63 12.07 -1.06
C GLY A 110 3.55 13.31 -0.19
N GLN A 111 3.23 13.12 1.09
CA GLN A 111 3.13 14.21 2.06
C GLN A 111 3.89 13.88 3.34
N VAL A 112 4.68 14.84 3.82
CA VAL A 112 5.37 14.71 5.10
C VAL A 112 4.35 14.54 6.22
N GLY A 113 4.56 13.55 7.08
CA GLY A 113 3.65 13.23 8.18
C GLY A 113 2.59 12.17 7.85
N TYR A 114 2.52 11.72 6.59
CA TYR A 114 1.61 10.69 6.10
C TYR A 114 2.39 9.58 5.39
N GLU A 115 1.77 8.40 5.28
CA GLU A 115 2.30 7.26 4.54
C GLU A 115 1.82 7.27 3.08
N ALA A 116 2.47 6.49 2.22
CA ALA A 116 2.04 6.29 0.84
C ALA A 116 0.57 5.81 0.78
N ASP A 117 0.17 4.94 1.71
CA ASP A 117 -1.18 4.39 1.83
C ASP A 117 -2.22 5.48 2.07
N ASP A 118 -1.91 6.49 2.89
CA ASP A 118 -2.79 7.63 3.17
C ASP A 118 -2.94 8.53 1.93
N CYS A 119 -1.84 8.73 1.19
CA CYS A 119 -1.86 9.47 -0.08
C CYS A 119 -2.70 8.72 -1.13
N MET A 120 -2.54 7.40 -1.24
CA MET A 120 -3.32 6.55 -2.13
C MET A 120 -4.79 6.54 -1.74
N GLY A 121 -5.11 6.43 -0.45
CA GLY A 121 -6.46 6.52 0.09
C GLY A 121 -7.14 7.82 -0.31
N THR A 122 -6.46 8.95 -0.09
CA THR A 122 -6.95 10.29 -0.45
C THR A 122 -7.24 10.41 -1.95
N LEU A 123 -6.25 10.11 -2.80
CA LEU A 123 -6.40 10.20 -4.25
C LEU A 123 -7.47 9.24 -4.78
N SER A 124 -7.59 8.03 -4.21
CA SER A 124 -8.58 7.04 -4.62
C SER A 124 -10.01 7.54 -4.43
N GLN A 125 -10.29 8.29 -3.36
CA GLN A 125 -11.61 8.86 -3.09
C GLN A 125 -11.97 10.00 -4.06
N VAL A 126 -10.97 10.76 -4.51
CA VAL A 126 -11.16 11.82 -5.51
C VAL A 126 -11.45 11.19 -6.88
N TYR A 127 -10.60 10.27 -7.33
CA TYR A 127 -10.71 9.73 -8.68
C TYR A 127 -11.87 8.76 -8.88
N SER A 128 -12.26 7.99 -7.86
CA SER A 128 -13.33 6.98 -7.95
C SER A 128 -14.69 7.55 -8.30
N GLN A 129 -14.89 8.86 -8.13
CA GLN A 129 -16.11 9.57 -8.50
C GLN A 129 -16.35 9.56 -10.02
N HIS A 130 -15.27 9.50 -10.82
CA HIS A 130 -15.34 9.64 -12.27
C HIS A 130 -14.45 8.65 -13.06
N SER A 131 -13.66 7.84 -12.35
CA SER A 131 -12.65 6.94 -12.93
C SER A 131 -12.67 5.58 -12.24
N GLN A 132 -12.20 4.55 -12.93
CA GLN A 132 -11.83 3.28 -12.31
C GLN A 132 -10.43 3.42 -11.73
N VAL A 133 -10.26 3.07 -10.46
CA VAL A 133 -9.00 3.20 -9.71
C VAL A 133 -8.45 1.81 -9.38
N PHE A 134 -7.16 1.61 -9.61
CA PHE A 134 -6.40 0.41 -9.25
C PHE A 134 -5.32 0.80 -8.25
N LEU A 135 -5.37 0.26 -7.04
CA LEU A 135 -4.35 0.41 -6.01
C LEU A 135 -3.36 -0.74 -6.11
N LEU A 136 -2.19 -0.49 -6.72
CA LEU A 136 -1.14 -1.50 -6.90
C LEU A 136 -0.21 -1.49 -5.69
N THR A 137 -0.28 -2.54 -4.86
CA THR A 137 0.49 -2.62 -3.61
C THR A 137 0.84 -4.07 -3.24
N GLY A 138 1.76 -4.24 -2.29
CA GLY A 138 1.97 -5.49 -1.56
C GLY A 138 1.23 -5.55 -0.22
N ASP A 139 0.73 -4.43 0.27
CA ASP A 139 0.10 -4.32 1.59
C ASP A 139 -1.39 -4.67 1.53
N GLN A 140 -1.82 -5.55 2.44
CA GLN A 140 -3.21 -5.96 2.53
C GLN A 140 -4.07 -4.90 3.21
N ASP A 141 -3.48 -3.96 3.95
CA ASP A 141 -4.24 -2.96 4.68
C ASP A 141 -4.98 -2.01 3.75
N LEU A 142 -4.52 -1.82 2.49
CA LEU A 142 -5.28 -1.09 1.46
C LEU A 142 -6.58 -1.77 1.05
N LEU A 143 -6.82 -3.05 1.40
CA LEU A 143 -8.12 -3.70 1.17
C LEU A 143 -9.25 -2.97 1.91
N GLN A 144 -8.96 -2.20 2.96
CA GLN A 144 -9.95 -1.35 3.64
C GLN A 144 -10.50 -0.22 2.76
N LEU A 145 -9.80 0.14 1.67
CA LEU A 145 -10.17 1.21 0.73
C LEU A 145 -11.11 0.75 -0.38
N LEU A 146 -11.47 -0.55 -0.42
CA LEU A 146 -12.38 -1.08 -1.43
C LEU A 146 -13.76 -0.42 -1.31
N GLN A 147 -14.20 0.13 -2.43
CA GLN A 147 -15.49 0.81 -2.60
C GLN A 147 -15.87 0.78 -4.10
N PRO A 148 -17.04 1.28 -4.52
CA PRO A 148 -17.36 1.38 -5.94
C PRO A 148 -16.25 2.08 -6.74
N ASN A 149 -15.87 1.48 -7.87
CA ASN A 149 -14.78 1.91 -8.75
C ASN A 149 -13.35 1.84 -8.20
N VAL A 150 -13.12 1.34 -6.97
CA VAL A 150 -11.76 1.14 -6.42
C VAL A 150 -11.47 -0.36 -6.31
N ASN A 151 -10.45 -0.80 -7.04
CA ASN A 151 -9.92 -2.15 -6.99
C ASN A 151 -8.54 -2.14 -6.32
N VAL A 152 -8.24 -3.16 -5.52
CA VAL A 152 -6.90 -3.36 -4.94
C VAL A 152 -6.21 -4.50 -5.66
N VAL A 153 -5.03 -4.23 -6.20
CA VAL A 153 -4.20 -5.17 -6.95
C VAL A 153 -3.02 -5.58 -6.08
N LEU A 154 -3.15 -6.73 -5.40
CA LEU A 154 -2.11 -7.24 -4.50
C LEU A 154 -1.04 -8.02 -5.25
N LEU A 155 0.22 -7.63 -5.07
CA LEU A 155 1.39 -8.31 -5.62
C LEU A 155 1.58 -9.71 -4.99
N LYS A 156 1.39 -10.77 -5.79
CA LYS A 156 1.70 -12.16 -5.40
C LYS A 156 3.07 -12.59 -5.92
N LYS A 157 3.59 -13.71 -5.42
CA LYS A 157 4.96 -14.17 -5.71
C LYS A 157 5.14 -14.33 -7.23
N GLY A 158 6.19 -13.72 -7.78
CA GLY A 158 6.47 -13.65 -9.22
C GLY A 158 6.01 -12.34 -9.87
N TYR A 159 6.46 -12.10 -11.11
CA TYR A 159 5.99 -10.99 -11.94
C TYR A 159 4.66 -11.38 -12.62
N GLY A 160 3.73 -10.44 -12.74
CA GLY A 160 2.44 -10.67 -13.42
C GLY A 160 1.45 -11.54 -12.65
N ASN A 161 1.73 -11.88 -11.40
CA ASN A 161 0.84 -12.65 -10.54
C ASN A 161 0.18 -11.71 -9.53
N TYR A 162 -1.11 -11.45 -9.73
CA TYR A 162 -1.88 -10.51 -8.92
C TYR A 162 -3.09 -11.20 -8.30
N ALA A 163 -3.46 -10.79 -7.08
CA ALA A 163 -4.82 -10.99 -6.60
C ALA A 163 -5.53 -9.64 -6.61
N GLU A 164 -6.50 -9.51 -7.50
CA GLU A 164 -7.35 -8.33 -7.59
C GLU A 164 -8.58 -8.51 -6.72
N TYR A 165 -8.83 -7.53 -5.87
CA TYR A 165 -10.01 -7.46 -5.02
C TYR A 165 -10.89 -6.30 -5.44
N HIS A 166 -12.19 -6.58 -5.45
CA HIS A 166 -13.27 -5.59 -5.42
C HIS A 166 -14.10 -5.87 -4.15
N GLU A 167 -14.97 -4.95 -3.76
CA GLU A 167 -15.76 -5.05 -2.52
C GLU A 167 -16.48 -6.41 -2.37
N GLY A 168 -17.14 -6.88 -3.45
CA GLY A 168 -17.80 -8.18 -3.48
C GLY A 168 -16.85 -9.38 -3.25
N SER A 169 -15.74 -9.47 -3.99
CA SER A 169 -14.81 -10.60 -3.87
C SER A 169 -14.10 -10.61 -2.52
N PHE A 170 -13.83 -9.44 -1.96
CA PHE A 170 -13.33 -9.31 -0.60
C PHE A 170 -14.34 -9.84 0.42
N THR A 171 -15.60 -9.43 0.32
CA THR A 171 -16.65 -9.84 1.26
C THR A 171 -16.90 -11.35 1.18
N ASP A 172 -16.91 -11.92 -0.03
CA ASP A 172 -17.07 -13.36 -0.25
C ASP A 172 -15.89 -14.17 0.34
N GLU A 173 -14.66 -13.67 0.23
CA GLU A 173 -13.46 -14.36 0.75
C GLU A 173 -13.29 -14.18 2.26
N LYS A 174 -13.43 -12.95 2.77
CA LYS A 174 -13.13 -12.58 4.17
C LYS A 174 -14.33 -12.72 5.10
N GLY A 175 -15.55 -12.73 4.57
CA GLY A 175 -16.79 -12.75 5.34
C GLY A 175 -17.11 -11.45 6.08
N ILE A 176 -16.32 -10.40 5.87
CA ILE A 176 -16.51 -9.07 6.46
C ILE A 176 -16.43 -8.02 5.35
N THR A 177 -16.96 -6.83 5.61
CA THR A 177 -16.84 -5.67 4.73
C THR A 177 -15.44 -5.03 4.84
N PRO A 178 -14.97 -4.29 3.82
CA PRO A 178 -13.70 -3.57 3.85
C PRO A 178 -13.53 -2.70 5.11
N GLN A 179 -14.57 -1.94 5.48
CA GLN A 179 -14.57 -1.07 6.66
C GLN A 179 -14.36 -1.85 7.97
N GLN A 180 -14.89 -3.07 8.08
CA GLN A 180 -14.71 -3.94 9.25
C GLN A 180 -13.27 -4.45 9.40
N MET A 181 -12.43 -4.34 8.38
CA MET A 181 -11.01 -4.69 8.49
C MET A 181 -10.27 -3.80 9.49
N ILE A 182 -10.65 -2.52 9.57
CA ILE A 182 -10.13 -1.57 10.55
C ILE A 182 -10.50 -2.03 11.96
N ASP A 183 -11.76 -2.36 12.17
CA ASP A 183 -12.27 -2.83 13.47
C ASP A 183 -11.65 -4.19 13.86
N LEU A 184 -11.40 -5.06 12.87
CA LEU A 184 -10.72 -6.34 13.06
C LEU A 184 -9.31 -6.12 13.60
N LYS A 185 -8.51 -5.28 12.94
CA LYS A 185 -7.15 -4.91 13.35
C LYS A 185 -7.13 -4.20 14.71
N ALA A 186 -8.09 -3.31 14.97
CA ALA A 186 -8.22 -2.65 16.26
C ALA A 186 -8.44 -3.63 17.41
N LEU A 187 -9.24 -4.69 17.18
CA LEU A 187 -9.50 -5.74 18.17
C LEU A 187 -8.31 -6.69 18.36
N MET A 188 -7.69 -7.15 17.27
CA MET A 188 -6.65 -8.19 17.32
C MET A 188 -5.21 -7.66 17.43
N GLY A 189 -5.01 -6.36 17.19
CA GLY A 189 -3.71 -5.73 17.04
C GLY A 189 -3.07 -6.03 15.69
N ASP A 190 -1.87 -5.47 15.50
CA ASP A 190 -1.02 -5.75 14.36
C ASP A 190 0.44 -5.81 14.81
N THR A 191 1.03 -6.98 14.69
CA THR A 191 2.43 -7.21 15.01
C THR A 191 3.38 -6.60 13.98
N SER A 192 2.97 -6.46 12.72
CA SER A 192 3.77 -5.84 11.66
C SER A 192 3.97 -4.35 11.92
N ASP A 193 2.92 -3.71 12.43
CA ASP A 193 2.87 -2.30 12.79
C ASP A 193 3.05 -2.02 14.29
N ASN A 194 3.29 -3.09 15.06
CA ASN A 194 3.65 -3.08 16.46
C ASN A 194 2.64 -2.43 17.42
N TYR A 195 1.33 -2.60 17.18
CA TYR A 195 0.30 -2.20 18.15
C TYR A 195 -0.52 -3.40 18.65
N PRO A 196 -0.91 -3.44 19.94
CA PRO A 196 -1.38 -4.66 20.58
C PRO A 196 -2.87 -4.99 20.42
N GLY A 197 -3.71 -4.02 20.02
CA GLY A 197 -5.16 -4.18 20.04
C GLY A 197 -5.71 -4.48 21.43
N VAL A 198 -6.75 -5.33 21.52
CA VAL A 198 -7.31 -5.79 22.80
C VAL A 198 -6.58 -7.04 23.28
N LYS A 199 -5.91 -6.93 24.43
CA LYS A 199 -5.06 -8.01 24.96
C LYS A 199 -5.86 -9.30 25.15
N GLY A 200 -5.47 -10.35 24.41
CA GLY A 200 -6.07 -11.67 24.49
C GLY A 200 -7.36 -11.83 23.67
N ILE A 201 -7.66 -10.90 22.77
CA ILE A 201 -8.57 -11.08 21.64
C ILE A 201 -7.72 -11.23 20.38
N GLY A 202 -7.80 -12.40 19.74
CA GLY A 202 -7.16 -12.63 18.43
C GLY A 202 -8.18 -12.62 17.30
N GLU A 203 -7.69 -12.73 16.07
CA GLU A 203 -8.46 -12.69 14.81
C GLU A 203 -9.78 -13.47 14.87
N LYS A 204 -9.74 -14.76 15.26
CA LYS A 204 -10.93 -15.62 15.31
C LYS A 204 -12.03 -15.09 16.23
N THR A 205 -11.65 -14.49 17.36
CA THR A 205 -12.61 -13.92 18.31
C THR A 205 -13.12 -12.58 17.80
N ALA A 206 -12.23 -11.75 17.28
CA ALA A 206 -12.59 -10.46 16.69
C ALA A 206 -13.58 -10.63 15.52
N LEU A 207 -13.30 -11.52 14.56
CA LEU A 207 -14.21 -11.85 13.46
C LEU A 207 -15.58 -12.31 13.94
N LYS A 208 -15.66 -13.20 14.94
CA LYS A 208 -16.95 -13.63 15.50
C LYS A 208 -17.75 -12.49 16.11
N LEU A 209 -17.08 -11.57 16.79
CA LEU A 209 -17.72 -10.39 17.37
C LEU A 209 -18.23 -9.46 16.27
N LEU A 210 -17.42 -9.17 15.25
CA LEU A 210 -17.80 -8.31 14.13
C LEU A 210 -18.92 -8.89 13.27
N LEU A 211 -18.91 -10.21 13.02
CA LEU A 211 -19.99 -10.88 12.32
C LEU A 211 -21.32 -10.82 13.09
N LYS A 212 -21.26 -10.85 14.43
CA LYS A 212 -22.46 -10.80 15.28
C LYS A 212 -22.97 -9.37 15.46
N TYR A 213 -22.07 -8.42 15.69
CA TYR A 213 -22.41 -7.07 16.17
C TYR A 213 -22.12 -5.95 15.17
N GLY A 214 -21.54 -6.27 14.01
CA GLY A 214 -21.31 -5.33 12.90
C GLY A 214 -20.08 -4.46 13.06
N SER A 215 -19.86 -3.83 14.21
CA SER A 215 -18.75 -2.89 14.42
C SER A 215 -18.26 -2.88 15.87
N ILE A 216 -17.19 -2.15 16.16
CA ILE A 216 -16.77 -1.86 17.54
C ILE A 216 -17.91 -1.21 18.33
N GLU A 217 -18.62 -0.24 17.76
CA GLU A 217 -19.78 0.38 18.42
C GLU A 217 -20.85 -0.66 18.79
N GLY A 218 -21.22 -1.52 17.83
CA GLY A 218 -22.20 -2.58 18.10
C GLY A 218 -21.73 -3.57 19.17
N ILE A 219 -20.42 -3.86 19.25
CA ILE A 219 -19.85 -4.70 20.31
C ILE A 219 -19.99 -4.01 21.67
N LEU A 220 -19.68 -2.72 21.77
CA LEU A 220 -19.72 -1.94 23.01
C LEU A 220 -21.17 -1.73 23.51
N GLU A 221 -22.11 -1.46 22.60
CA GLU A 221 -23.54 -1.35 22.93
C GLU A 221 -24.10 -2.66 23.49
N ASN A 222 -23.55 -3.80 23.07
CA ASN A 222 -23.96 -5.13 23.51
C ASN A 222 -22.96 -5.80 24.45
N ILE A 223 -22.09 -5.02 25.13
CA ILE A 223 -21.00 -5.56 25.97
C ILE A 223 -21.52 -6.51 27.06
N GLU A 224 -22.76 -6.30 27.51
CA GLU A 224 -23.43 -7.13 28.51
C GLU A 224 -23.77 -8.55 28.02
N GLU A 225 -23.87 -8.77 26.71
CA GLU A 225 -24.12 -10.10 26.14
C GLU A 225 -22.85 -10.95 25.96
N LEU A 226 -21.67 -10.31 26.05
CA LEU A 226 -20.40 -11.00 25.85
C LEU A 226 -20.12 -11.94 27.01
N THR A 227 -19.30 -12.97 26.75
CA THR A 227 -18.79 -13.80 27.84
C THR A 227 -18.01 -12.93 28.83
N LYS A 228 -18.05 -13.28 30.12
CA LYS A 228 -17.33 -12.55 31.18
C LYS A 228 -15.88 -12.25 30.81
N GLY A 229 -15.17 -13.23 30.23
CA GLY A 229 -13.77 -13.06 29.82
C GLY A 229 -13.56 -12.13 28.62
N GLN A 230 -14.50 -12.08 27.66
CA GLN A 230 -14.42 -11.13 26.54
C GLN A 230 -14.71 -9.71 27.01
N ARG A 231 -15.77 -9.54 27.81
CA ARG A 231 -16.16 -8.26 28.39
C ARG A 231 -15.00 -7.62 29.15
N THR A 232 -14.44 -8.32 30.14
CA THR A 232 -13.32 -7.81 30.95
C THR A 232 -12.13 -7.39 30.08
N LYS A 233 -11.76 -8.19 29.07
CA LYS A 233 -10.64 -7.82 28.18
C LYS A 233 -10.88 -6.53 27.41
N ILE A 234 -12.09 -6.34 26.89
CA ILE A 234 -12.47 -5.15 26.11
C ILE A 234 -12.53 -3.93 27.03
N GLU A 235 -13.19 -4.06 28.18
CA GLU A 235 -13.28 -2.98 29.18
C GLU A 235 -11.89 -2.54 29.65
N ASP A 236 -11.01 -3.49 29.99
CA ASP A 236 -9.64 -3.21 30.43
C ASP A 236 -8.75 -2.61 29.32
N SER A 237 -9.14 -2.75 28.05
CA SER A 237 -8.36 -2.29 26.89
C SER A 237 -9.06 -1.22 26.07
N LEU A 238 -10.08 -0.53 26.60
CA LEU A 238 -10.95 0.35 25.82
C LEU A 238 -10.16 1.48 25.14
N ASP A 239 -9.25 2.13 25.86
CA ASP A 239 -8.38 3.18 25.32
C ASP A 239 -7.48 2.63 24.20
N MET A 240 -6.90 1.45 24.38
CA MET A 240 -6.09 0.79 23.34
C MET A 240 -6.92 0.33 22.15
N LEU A 241 -8.17 -0.09 22.33
CA LEU A 241 -9.06 -0.46 21.23
C LEU A 241 -9.30 0.76 20.34
N HIS A 242 -9.65 1.90 20.93
CA HIS A 242 -9.87 3.13 20.18
C HIS A 242 -8.58 3.69 19.55
N LEU A 243 -7.44 3.61 20.25
CA LEU A 243 -6.15 4.00 19.68
C LEU A 243 -5.75 3.08 18.51
N SER A 244 -5.87 1.76 18.68
CA SER A 244 -5.54 0.79 17.62
C SER A 244 -6.42 0.97 16.39
N ARG A 245 -7.70 1.36 16.57
CA ARG A 245 -8.58 1.71 15.44
C ARG A 245 -8.07 2.90 14.65
N LYS A 246 -7.57 3.95 15.33
CA LYS A 246 -6.95 5.11 14.66
C LYS A 246 -5.65 4.75 13.95
N LEU A 247 -4.83 3.88 14.55
CA LEU A 247 -3.58 3.42 13.93
C LEU A 247 -3.83 2.55 12.69
N ALA A 248 -4.83 1.67 12.73
CA ALA A 248 -5.18 0.75 11.65
C ALA A 248 -5.87 1.43 10.46
N ALA A 249 -6.56 2.55 10.68
CA ALA A 249 -7.27 3.26 9.63
C ALA A 249 -6.28 3.97 8.69
N ILE A 250 -6.46 3.81 7.39
CA ILE A 250 -5.84 4.65 6.37
C ILE A 250 -6.57 6.00 6.35
N HIS A 251 -5.82 7.09 6.48
CA HIS A 251 -6.36 8.44 6.45
C HIS A 251 -6.49 8.93 5.00
N CYS A 252 -7.70 9.26 4.57
CA CYS A 252 -7.97 9.74 3.21
C CYS A 252 -8.12 11.27 3.12
N GLU A 253 -7.40 12.00 3.99
CA GLU A 253 -7.46 13.45 4.12
C GLU A 253 -6.06 14.10 4.04
N ALA A 254 -5.11 13.40 3.42
CA ALA A 254 -3.79 13.94 3.14
C ALA A 254 -3.91 15.17 2.21
N ASP A 255 -3.10 16.20 2.44
CA ASP A 255 -2.95 17.37 1.56
C ASP A 255 -2.08 16.99 0.36
N VAL A 256 -2.64 16.12 -0.48
CA VAL A 256 -2.07 15.68 -1.76
C VAL A 256 -3.03 16.00 -2.88
N ASP A 257 -2.49 16.55 -3.95
CA ASP A 257 -3.24 16.82 -5.18
C ASP A 257 -2.40 16.39 -6.38
N CYS A 258 -3.08 15.89 -7.40
CA CYS A 258 -2.52 15.54 -8.69
C CYS A 258 -3.69 15.60 -9.67
N SER A 259 -3.55 16.37 -10.72
CA SER A 259 -4.60 16.40 -11.74
C SER A 259 -4.51 15.15 -12.61
N LEU A 260 -5.65 14.75 -13.22
CA LEU A 260 -5.64 13.72 -14.25
C LEU A 260 -4.83 14.16 -15.49
N GLU A 261 -4.68 15.45 -15.76
CA GLU A 261 -3.84 15.92 -16.86
C GLU A 261 -2.35 15.60 -16.59
N GLU A 262 -1.88 15.85 -15.37
CA GLU A 262 -0.50 15.53 -14.96
C GLU A 262 -0.25 14.02 -14.85
N ALA A 263 -1.29 13.24 -14.53
CA ALA A 263 -1.18 11.80 -14.37
C ALA A 263 -1.31 11.02 -15.68
N LEU A 264 -1.53 11.68 -16.82
CA LEU A 264 -1.73 11.01 -18.11
C LEU A 264 -0.50 10.16 -18.45
N PHE A 265 -0.71 8.86 -18.61
CA PHE A 265 0.40 7.94 -18.78
C PHE A 265 0.83 7.84 -20.24
N TYR A 266 2.08 8.21 -20.50
CA TYR A 266 2.77 8.05 -21.77
C TYR A 266 4.26 7.85 -21.50
N ILE A 267 4.91 6.93 -22.22
CA ILE A 267 6.35 6.70 -22.11
C ILE A 267 7.06 7.46 -23.23
N ASP A 268 7.92 8.39 -22.84
CA ASP A 268 8.95 8.93 -23.74
C ASP A 268 10.12 7.93 -23.84
N ASP A 269 10.18 7.23 -24.97
CA ASP A 269 11.19 6.20 -25.22
C ASP A 269 12.62 6.75 -25.11
N GLU A 270 12.88 8.00 -25.49
CA GLU A 270 14.22 8.58 -25.44
C GLU A 270 14.64 8.86 -24.01
N LYS A 271 13.76 9.48 -23.21
CA LYS A 271 14.02 9.74 -21.77
C LYS A 271 14.20 8.44 -20.99
N MET A 272 13.31 7.49 -21.19
CA MET A 272 13.39 6.17 -20.56
C MET A 272 14.71 5.49 -20.91
N SER A 273 15.04 5.41 -22.21
CA SER A 273 16.28 4.78 -22.68
C SER A 273 17.51 5.45 -22.08
N ALA A 274 17.54 6.79 -22.06
CA ALA A 274 18.65 7.55 -21.50
C ALA A 274 18.84 7.23 -20.01
N LYS A 275 17.78 7.30 -19.20
CA LYS A 275 17.85 6.99 -17.76
C LYS A 275 18.24 5.53 -17.51
N PHE A 276 17.68 4.58 -18.26
CA PHE A 276 17.93 3.15 -18.03
C PHE A 276 19.35 2.76 -18.44
N ASN A 277 19.89 3.39 -19.47
CA ASN A 277 21.30 3.24 -19.87
C ASN A 277 22.25 3.91 -18.87
N GLU A 278 21.89 5.08 -18.31
CA GLU A 278 22.65 5.72 -17.23
C GLU A 278 22.79 4.80 -16.00
N LEU A 279 21.74 4.03 -15.70
CA LEU A 279 21.71 3.07 -14.59
C LEU A 279 22.26 1.68 -14.94
N GLU A 280 22.76 1.51 -16.16
CA GLU A 280 23.36 0.28 -16.66
C GLU A 280 22.43 -0.95 -16.55
N PHE A 281 21.12 -0.72 -16.72
CA PHE A 281 20.14 -1.80 -16.70
C PHE A 281 20.40 -2.79 -17.85
N LYS A 282 20.61 -4.06 -17.52
CA LYS A 282 20.89 -5.09 -18.54
C LYS A 282 19.60 -5.65 -19.09
N ASN A 283 19.50 -5.74 -20.43
CA ASN A 283 18.35 -6.32 -21.14
C ASN A 283 17.01 -5.63 -20.84
N TRP A 284 17.00 -4.36 -20.42
CA TRP A 284 15.74 -3.67 -20.11
C TRP A 284 14.81 -3.62 -21.34
N GLU A 285 15.35 -3.44 -22.54
CA GLU A 285 14.61 -3.39 -23.82
C GLU A 285 13.80 -4.67 -24.11
N LYS A 286 14.22 -5.82 -23.57
CA LYS A 286 13.50 -7.11 -23.72
C LYS A 286 12.41 -7.31 -22.68
N ASN A 287 12.45 -6.51 -21.60
CA ASN A 287 11.61 -6.65 -20.42
C ASN A 287 10.58 -5.51 -20.30
N ILE A 288 10.70 -4.47 -21.11
CA ILE A 288 9.70 -3.40 -21.23
C ILE A 288 8.88 -3.70 -22.48
N VAL A 289 7.57 -3.81 -22.31
CA VAL A 289 6.64 -3.99 -23.42
C VAL A 289 6.45 -2.65 -24.10
N ARG A 290 6.66 -2.62 -25.43
CA ARG A 290 6.34 -1.46 -26.26
C ARG A 290 4.82 -1.37 -26.34
N ILE A 291 4.24 -0.40 -25.64
CA ILE A 291 2.81 -0.08 -25.66
C ILE A 291 2.52 0.73 -26.93
#